data_AF-A0A849UWF1-F1
#
_entry.id   AF-A0A849UWF1-F1
#
_cell.length_a   1.000
_cell.length_b   1.000
_cell.length_c   1.000
_cell.angle_alpha   90.00
_cell.angle_beta   90.00
_cell.angle_gamma   90.00
#
_symmetry.space_group_name_H-M   'P 1'
#
loop_
_entity.id
_entity.type
_entity.pdbx_description
1 polymer ?
#
loop_
_entity_poly.entity_id
_entity_poly.type
_entity_poly.pdbx_seq_one_letter_code
_entity_poly.pdbx_strand_id
1 'polypeptide(L)'
;MIYLSCTNHEKNKKALNNIAQIELGRYLFYDRRLSINNTKSCGTCHNQQFAFTDGYKRSLGAFADLHQRNAQPLFNLSYLKYFTAADST
;
A
#
# COMPACT_ATOMS: atom_id res chain seq x y z
N MET A 1 -22.03 -4.19 28.72
CA MET A 1 -21.49 -4.89 29.91
C MET A 1 -20.19 -5.53 29.46
N ILE A 2 -19.00 -5.17 29.91
CA ILE A 2 -18.45 -4.55 31.14
C ILE A 2 -17.29 -3.67 30.62
N TYR A 3 -17.34 -2.34 30.81
CA TYR A 3 -16.49 -1.56 31.75
C TYR A 3 -14.98 -1.66 31.43
N LEU A 4 -14.15 -0.62 31.46
CA LEU A 4 -14.19 0.64 32.19
C LEU A 4 -13.14 1.61 31.60
N SER A 5 -13.40 2.87 31.86
CA SER A 5 -12.65 4.13 31.71
C SER A 5 -11.16 4.16 32.13
N CYS A 6 -10.58 5.34 31.87
CA CYS A 6 -9.37 5.96 32.43
C CYS A 6 -8.06 5.57 31.71
N THR A 7 -7.19 6.48 31.26
CA THR A 7 -6.90 7.85 31.69
C THR A 7 -6.40 8.72 30.52
N ASN A 8 -6.57 10.03 30.65
CA ASN A 8 -5.89 11.05 29.85
C ASN A 8 -4.37 10.96 30.06
N HIS A 9 -3.64 10.58 29.01
CA HIS A 9 -2.21 10.90 28.88
C HIS A 9 -1.82 11.01 27.40
N GLU A 10 -2.06 12.21 26.88
CA GLU A 10 -1.14 12.99 26.03
C GLU A 10 -0.42 12.29 24.86
N LYS A 11 -0.87 12.69 23.66
CA LYS A 11 -0.07 12.95 22.44
C LYS A 11 0.27 11.74 21.55
N ASN A 12 -0.41 11.74 20.40
CA ASN A 12 -0.21 10.93 19.19
C ASN A 12 -0.78 9.50 19.16
N LYS A 13 -2.11 9.39 19.34
CA LYS A 13 -2.93 8.21 19.01
C LYS A 13 -3.75 8.40 17.71
N LYS A 14 -3.28 9.16 16.71
CA LYS A 14 -4.06 9.39 15.47
C LYS A 14 -3.93 8.25 14.43
N ALA A 15 -3.69 7.02 14.88
CA ALA A 15 -3.55 5.86 14.02
C ALA A 15 -4.16 4.61 14.67
N LEU A 16 -5.32 4.77 15.31
CA LEU A 16 -6.16 3.66 15.72
C LEU A 16 -7.60 3.91 15.24
N ASN A 17 -7.97 3.14 14.20
CA ASN A 17 -9.31 2.59 14.00
C ASN A 17 -10.38 3.45 13.32
N ASN A 18 -10.06 4.14 12.21
CA ASN A 18 -11.13 4.55 11.30
C ASN A 18 -11.36 3.44 10.26
N ILE A 19 -12.33 2.55 10.55
CA ILE A 19 -12.73 1.45 9.66
C ILE A 19 -13.02 1.97 8.25
N ALA A 20 -13.67 3.13 8.14
CA ALA A 20 -13.99 3.73 6.85
C ALA A 20 -12.73 4.12 6.05
N GLN A 21 -11.64 4.54 6.70
CA GLN A 21 -10.37 4.81 6.01
C GLN A 21 -9.71 3.53 5.50
N ILE A 22 -9.76 2.44 6.27
CA ILE A 22 -9.23 1.13 5.86
C ILE A 22 -10.02 0.58 4.67
N GLU A 23 -11.36 0.64 4.74
CA GLU A 23 -12.24 0.20 3.66
C GLU A 23 -12.06 1.02 2.39
N LEU A 24 -11.99 2.35 2.51
CA LEU A 24 -11.71 3.23 1.39
C LEU A 24 -10.33 2.94 0.78
N GLY A 25 -9.30 2.79 1.60
CA GLY A 25 -7.95 2.45 1.15
C GLY A 25 -7.95 1.12 0.38
N ARG A 26 -8.64 0.10 0.90
CA ARG A 26 -8.80 -1.20 0.22
C ARG A 26 -9.50 -1.05 -1.12
N TYR A 27 -10.54 -0.23 -1.21
CA TYR A 27 -11.23 0.03 -2.48
C TYR A 27 -10.30 0.69 -3.50
N LEU A 28 -9.65 1.79 -3.11
CA LEU A 28 -8.73 2.54 -3.98
C LEU A 28 -7.53 1.69 -4.43
N PHE A 29 -7.04 0.79 -3.59
CA PHE A 29 -5.91 -0.10 -3.92
C PHE A 29 -6.16 -0.94 -5.18
N TYR A 30 -7.43 -1.29 -5.45
CA TYR A 30 -7.81 -2.06 -6.63
C TYR A 30 -8.49 -1.23 -7.72
N ASP A 31 -8.69 0.08 -7.50
CA ASP A 31 -9.35 0.94 -8.46
C ASP A 31 -8.40 1.27 -9.63
N ARG A 32 -8.79 0.84 -10.83
CA ARG A 32 -8.01 1.08 -12.05
C ARG A 32 -8.13 2.51 -12.56
N ARG A 33 -9.18 3.23 -12.17
CA ARG A 33 -9.44 4.61 -12.62
C ARG A 33 -8.38 5.61 -12.14
N LEU A 34 -7.57 5.20 -11.16
CA LEU A 34 -6.42 5.98 -10.69
C LEU A 34 -5.22 5.90 -11.63
N SER A 35 -5.18 4.95 -12.57
CA SER A 35 -4.14 4.91 -13.59
C SER A 35 -4.49 5.82 -14.78
N ILE A 36 -3.47 6.41 -15.38
CA ILE A 36 -3.58 7.35 -16.51
C ILE A 36 -4.43 6.81 -17.69
N ASN A 37 -4.50 5.50 -17.89
CA ASN A 37 -5.22 4.86 -18.98
C ASN A 37 -6.24 3.80 -18.52
N ASN A 38 -6.60 3.78 -17.23
CA ASN A 38 -7.56 2.84 -16.64
C ASN A 38 -7.16 1.35 -16.75
N THR A 39 -5.89 1.03 -17.02
CA THR A 39 -5.45 -0.37 -17.21
C THR A 39 -4.86 -1.03 -15.97
N LYS A 40 -4.34 -0.25 -15.01
CA LYS A 40 -3.61 -0.75 -13.84
C LYS A 40 -4.18 -0.17 -12.55
N SER A 41 -4.06 -0.91 -11.45
CA SER A 41 -4.29 -0.45 -10.07
C SER A 41 -3.08 -0.78 -9.21
N CYS A 42 -3.05 -0.35 -7.96
CA CYS A 42 -1.96 -0.69 -7.03
C CYS A 42 -1.81 -2.22 -6.93
N GLY A 43 -2.93 -2.94 -6.81
CA GLY A 43 -2.97 -4.40 -6.76
C GLY A 43 -2.58 -5.12 -8.05
N THR A 44 -2.41 -4.41 -9.18
CA THR A 44 -1.90 -5.02 -10.41
C THR A 44 -0.41 -5.32 -10.32
N CYS A 45 0.37 -4.38 -9.76
CA CYS A 45 1.81 -4.58 -9.56
C CYS A 45 2.13 -5.14 -8.16
N HIS A 46 1.24 -4.91 -7.18
CA HIS A 46 1.38 -5.41 -5.81
C HIS A 46 0.30 -6.44 -5.49
N ASN A 47 0.32 -7.58 -6.18
CA ASN A 47 -0.69 -8.61 -6.09
C ASN A 47 -0.47 -9.50 -4.85
N GLN A 48 -1.49 -9.66 -4.00
CA GLN A 48 -1.43 -10.51 -2.80
C GLN A 48 -0.99 -11.94 -3.09
N GLN A 49 -1.42 -12.52 -4.23
CA GLN A 49 -1.08 -13.89 -4.60
C GLN A 49 0.43 -14.10 -4.79
N PHE A 50 1.16 -13.03 -5.11
CA PHE A 50 2.61 -13.02 -5.28
C PHE A 50 3.29 -12.25 -4.14
N ALA A 51 2.75 -12.34 -2.92
CA ALA A 51 3.27 -11.64 -1.74
C ALA A 51 3.43 -10.13 -1.95
N PHE A 52 2.43 -9.49 -2.60
CA PHE A 52 2.42 -8.08 -2.98
C PHE A 52 3.50 -7.67 -3.99
N THR A 53 3.90 -8.59 -4.86
CA THR A 53 4.70 -8.34 -6.06
C THR A 53 3.88 -8.66 -7.33
N ASP A 54 4.48 -8.56 -8.51
CA ASP A 54 3.85 -8.88 -9.79
C ASP A 54 4.42 -10.14 -10.46
N GLY A 55 5.40 -10.80 -9.83
CA GLY A 55 6.06 -11.98 -10.37
C GLY A 55 6.98 -11.72 -11.57
N TYR A 56 7.18 -10.46 -11.98
CA TYR A 56 8.06 -10.11 -13.09
C TYR A 56 9.45 -9.70 -12.60
N LYS A 57 10.47 -9.96 -13.44
CA LYS A 57 11.84 -9.43 -13.18
C LYS A 57 11.86 -7.89 -13.21
N ARG A 58 11.04 -7.29 -14.08
CA ARG A 58 10.82 -5.85 -14.19
C ARG A 58 9.36 -5.62 -14.50
N SER A 59 8.74 -4.69 -13.80
CA SER A 59 7.31 -4.45 -13.90
C SER A 59 6.93 -3.79 -15.22
N LEU A 60 5.70 -4.04 -15.67
CA LEU A 60 5.11 -3.38 -16.83
C LEU A 60 4.28 -2.19 -16.39
N GLY A 61 4.52 -1.05 -17.02
CA GLY A 61 3.78 0.19 -16.82
C GLY A 61 2.37 0.16 -17.37
N ALA A 62 1.69 1.30 -17.24
CA ALA A 62 0.37 1.50 -17.81
C ALA A 62 0.35 1.28 -19.33
N PHE A 63 1.42 1.63 -20.03
CA PHE A 63 1.53 1.51 -21.49
C PHE A 63 2.33 0.28 -21.93
N ALA A 64 2.46 -0.73 -21.05
CA ALA A 64 3.27 -1.93 -21.27
C ALA A 64 4.77 -1.66 -21.50
N ASP A 65 5.24 -0.49 -21.08
CA ASP A 65 6.64 -0.14 -21.00
C ASP A 65 7.32 -0.84 -19.81
N LEU A 66 8.56 -1.28 -20.00
CA LEU A 66 9.32 -1.95 -18.94
C LEU A 66 9.90 -0.91 -17.99
N HIS A 67 9.55 -1.03 -16.71
CA HIS A 67 10.16 -0.24 -15.66
C HIS A 67 11.62 -0.64 -15.44
N GLN A 68 12.39 0.25 -14.81
CA GLN A 68 13.79 -0.03 -14.49
C GLN A 68 13.95 -1.08 -13.38
N ARG A 69 12.94 -1.24 -12.53
CA ARG A 69 12.96 -2.09 -11.34
C ARG A 69 11.69 -2.94 -11.26
N ASN A 70 11.71 -3.95 -10.38
CA ASN A 70 10.55 -4.76 -10.04
C ASN A 70 9.65 -4.05 -9.02
N ALA A 71 8.42 -4.52 -8.89
CA ALA A 71 7.51 -4.10 -7.83
C ALA A 71 8.01 -4.64 -6.48
N GLN A 72 8.22 -3.74 -5.51
CA GLN A 72 8.62 -4.12 -4.16
C GLN A 72 7.42 -4.69 -3.38
N PRO A 73 7.62 -5.70 -2.52
CA PRO A 73 6.54 -6.20 -1.67
C PRO A 73 6.04 -5.13 -0.68
N LEU A 74 4.74 -5.14 -0.39
CA LEU A 74 4.09 -4.17 0.52
C LEU A 74 3.82 -4.71 1.93
N PHE A 75 4.32 -5.89 2.28
CA PHE A 75 4.22 -6.38 3.66
C PHE A 75 5.30 -5.72 4.54
N ASN A 76 5.00 -5.50 5.82
CA ASN A 76 5.95 -5.00 6.83
C ASN A 76 6.57 -3.61 6.56
N LEU A 77 5.92 -2.78 5.73
CA LEU A 77 6.42 -1.43 5.40
C LEU A 77 6.64 -0.53 6.63
N SER A 78 5.89 -0.73 7.73
CA SER A 78 6.03 0.05 8.96
C SER A 78 7.41 -0.02 9.60
N TYR A 79 8.21 -1.04 9.28
CA TYR A 79 9.56 -1.22 9.80
C TYR A 79 10.64 -0.63 8.89
N LEU A 80 10.28 -0.18 7.69
CA LEU A 80 11.22 0.36 6.74
C LEU A 80 11.51 1.84 7.00
N LYS A 81 12.77 2.22 6.85
CA LYS A 81 13.22 3.63 6.90
C LYS A 81 13.06 4.35 5.55
N TYR A 82 13.07 3.57 4.48
CA TYR A 82 13.04 4.02 3.09
C TYR A 82 11.99 3.19 2.34
N PHE A 83 11.17 3.82 1.51
CA PHE A 83 10.00 3.23 0.87
C PHE A 83 10.16 3.02 -0.63
N THR A 84 11.21 3.56 -1.24
CA THR A 84 11.48 3.44 -2.66
C THR A 84 12.89 2.90 -2.89
N ALA A 85 13.25 2.74 -4.15
CA ALA A 85 14.63 2.41 -4.51
C ALA A 85 15.52 3.64 -4.69
N ALA A 86 14.94 4.85 -4.63
CA ALA A 86 15.65 6.12 -4.84
C ALA A 86 16.01 6.81 -3.52
N ASP A 87 15.29 6.54 -2.43
CA ASP A 87 15.48 7.12 -1.10
C ASP A 87 16.43 6.30 -0.21
N SER A 88 16.88 5.12 -0.65
CA SER A 88 17.79 4.25 0.11
C SER A 88 19.28 4.62 0.03
N THR A 89 19.63 5.78 -0.53
CA THR A 89 20.99 6.36 -0.63
C THR A 89 21.04 7.69 0.08
#